data_AF-A0A0C3A5T4-F1
#
_entry.id   AF-A0A0C3A5T4-F1
#
_cell.length_a   1.000
_cell.length_b   1.000
_cell.length_c   1.000
_cell.angle_alpha   90.00
_cell.angle_beta   90.00
_cell.angle_gamma   90.00
#
_symmetry.space_group_name_H-M   'P 1'
#
loop_
_entity.id
_entity.type
_entity.pdbx_description
1 polymer ?
#
loop_
_entity_poly.entity_id
_entity_poly.type
_entity_poly.pdbx_seq_one_letter_code
_entity_poly.pdbx_strand_id
1 'polypeptide(L)'
;MLATKTTRILRPSLSTSRSLSTTTTVPPPNSRFIPPASLGSINNESLNSEEIDDEGVGHRSRWPSSERGLPLPPSPAFYTTRPLYYDSLVQLQAALSLARRALRAQHLLPLPPFALRALPPAQPAWANKSEMGLILEAPLTARMYKRVVSLLKELEQCERIARIAGVSDLETALTDITGNFESKKGIQARDTRIRAREVKNKGPLDKYGRSYTVGRRKTSAARVWMIEVQKPKDSPTESTAKSTSILASSTANVPPPPTSTVLINSVPISTYFPLPADRERVLRPLKLTGQLGAFNVFALVRGGGVSGQSGAIALAVAKGCVAHIPELEPILKKAKLMRRDPRMVERKKTGLAKARKQYAWVKR
;
A
#
# COMPACT_ATOMS: atom_id res chain seq x y z
N MET A 1 24.34 35.28 -35.21
CA MET A 1 25.22 35.81 -34.15
C MET A 1 25.12 34.92 -32.92
N LEU A 2 25.99 33.93 -32.82
CA LEU A 2 26.11 32.95 -31.73
C LEU A 2 27.44 33.21 -31.04
N ALA A 3 27.44 33.43 -29.72
CA ALA A 3 28.57 33.11 -28.85
C ALA A 3 28.14 33.21 -27.39
N THR A 4 27.98 32.05 -26.76
CA THR A 4 27.83 31.85 -25.32
C THR A 4 29.15 32.15 -24.61
N LYS A 5 29.16 33.09 -23.66
CA LYS A 5 30.30 33.35 -22.77
C LYS A 5 30.29 32.37 -21.59
N THR A 6 31.29 31.51 -21.56
CA THR A 6 31.64 30.61 -20.44
C THR A 6 32.57 31.36 -19.48
N THR A 7 32.11 31.63 -18.25
CA THR A 7 32.92 32.29 -17.22
C THR A 7 33.73 31.25 -16.45
N ARG A 8 35.04 31.24 -16.67
CA ARG A 8 36.03 30.39 -16.00
C ARG A 8 36.52 31.12 -14.74
N ILE A 9 36.18 30.60 -13.56
CA ILE A 9 36.67 31.12 -12.27
C ILE A 9 38.03 30.50 -12.00
N LEU A 10 39.07 31.35 -11.99
CA LEU A 10 40.42 31.04 -11.54
C LEU A 10 40.43 30.92 -10.01
N ARG A 11 41.05 29.86 -9.47
CA ARG A 11 41.45 29.77 -8.06
C ARG A 11 42.97 29.77 -7.97
N PRO A 12 43.57 30.48 -6.99
CA PRO A 12 45.01 30.62 -6.86
C PRO A 12 45.65 29.36 -6.26
N SER A 13 46.84 29.06 -6.77
CA SER A 13 47.79 28.07 -6.25
C SER A 13 48.42 28.57 -4.95
N LEU A 14 48.36 27.76 -3.89
CA LEU A 14 49.26 27.87 -2.76
C LEU A 14 49.91 26.51 -2.52
N SER A 15 51.21 26.48 -2.81
CA SER A 15 52.16 25.46 -2.45
C SER A 15 52.36 25.44 -0.94
N THR A 16 52.22 24.27 -0.32
CA THR A 16 52.84 24.01 0.98
C THR A 16 53.31 22.56 0.97
N SER A 17 54.60 22.40 0.74
CA SER A 17 55.34 21.15 0.93
C SER A 17 55.39 20.85 2.42
N ARG A 18 54.82 19.71 2.83
CA ARG A 18 55.10 19.10 4.14
C ARG A 18 55.46 17.64 3.90
N SER A 19 56.75 17.36 3.93
CA SER A 19 57.33 16.03 3.89
C SER A 19 57.03 15.31 5.21
N LEU A 20 56.25 14.24 5.13
CA LEU A 20 56.13 13.23 6.18
C LEU A 20 56.61 11.92 5.58
N SER A 21 57.85 11.54 5.92
CA SER A 21 58.41 10.22 5.64
C SER A 21 57.68 9.19 6.48
N THR A 22 56.79 8.42 5.87
CA THR A 22 56.24 7.20 6.44
C THR A 22 56.94 6.02 5.80
N THR A 23 57.82 5.39 6.56
CA THR A 23 58.46 4.12 6.20
C THR A 23 57.36 3.06 6.06
N THR A 24 57.04 2.71 4.82
CA THR A 24 56.14 1.60 4.49
C THR A 24 56.92 0.31 4.66
N THR A 25 56.78 -0.36 5.80
CA THR A 25 57.16 -1.76 5.95
C THR A 25 56.13 -2.59 5.20
N VAL A 26 56.47 -3.01 3.99
CA VAL A 26 55.69 -3.96 3.18
C VAL A 26 55.73 -5.32 3.89
N PRO A 27 54.59 -5.94 4.27
CA PRO A 27 54.60 -7.30 4.78
C PRO A 27 54.88 -8.29 3.63
N PRO A 28 55.56 -9.42 3.91
CA PRO A 28 55.90 -10.38 2.87
C PRO A 28 54.63 -10.96 2.21
N PRO A 29 54.70 -11.29 0.91
CA PRO A 29 53.56 -11.82 0.18
C PRO A 29 53.39 -13.28 0.58
N ASN A 30 52.69 -13.55 1.68
CA ASN A 30 51.99 -14.82 2.03
C ASN A 30 51.51 -14.88 3.50
N SER A 31 51.16 -13.76 4.15
CA SER A 31 50.40 -13.84 5.40
C SER A 31 48.90 -13.96 5.09
N ARG A 32 48.35 -15.17 5.26
CA ARG A 32 46.90 -15.36 5.29
C ARG A 32 46.35 -14.57 6.48
N PHE A 33 45.51 -13.58 6.22
CA PHE A 33 44.77 -12.87 7.26
C PHE A 33 43.80 -13.85 7.93
N ILE A 34 44.08 -14.20 9.20
CA ILE A 34 43.21 -15.04 10.01
C ILE A 34 42.36 -14.11 10.89
N PRO A 35 41.01 -14.09 10.76
CA PRO A 35 40.17 -13.32 11.66
C PRO A 35 40.25 -13.88 13.10
N PRO A 36 40.14 -13.02 14.13
CA PRO A 36 40.36 -13.39 15.54
C PRO A 36 39.33 -14.37 16.11
N ALA A 37 38.34 -14.80 15.34
CA ALA A 37 37.31 -15.75 15.73
C ALA A 37 37.80 -17.22 15.84
N SER A 38 39.08 -17.51 15.58
CA SER A 38 39.63 -18.88 15.62
C SER A 38 40.37 -19.25 16.92
N LEU A 39 40.43 -18.37 17.92
CA LEU A 39 41.12 -18.63 19.20
C LEU A 39 40.16 -18.95 20.37
N GLY A 40 38.92 -19.36 20.09
CA GLY A 40 37.92 -19.69 21.10
C GLY A 40 37.59 -21.17 21.17
N SER A 41 38.56 -22.03 21.51
CA SER A 41 38.34 -23.39 22.08
C SER A 41 39.70 -24.04 22.33
N ILE A 42 40.41 -23.58 23.36
CA ILE A 42 41.36 -24.44 24.05
C ILE A 42 40.91 -24.43 25.50
N ASN A 43 40.27 -25.55 25.87
CA ASN A 43 39.87 -25.88 27.21
C ASN A 43 41.07 -25.71 28.15
N ASN A 44 40.92 -24.90 29.19
CA ASN A 44 41.79 -24.96 30.35
C ASN A 44 41.04 -25.79 31.42
N GLU A 45 40.91 -27.08 31.16
CA GLU A 45 40.58 -28.06 32.19
C GLU A 45 41.84 -28.29 33.02
N SER A 46 41.78 -27.79 34.26
CA SER A 46 42.26 -28.44 35.47
C SER A 46 43.48 -29.37 35.33
N LEU A 47 44.66 -28.83 35.65
CA LEU A 47 45.74 -29.62 36.24
C LEU A 47 46.00 -29.08 37.65
N ASN A 48 45.54 -29.86 38.62
CA ASN A 48 46.04 -29.81 39.99
C ASN A 48 47.57 -29.99 39.96
N SER A 49 48.28 -29.12 40.66
CA SER A 49 49.64 -29.40 41.11
C SER A 49 49.75 -28.99 42.57
N GLU A 50 50.20 -29.96 43.35
CA GLU A 50 50.30 -30.05 44.81
C GLU A 50 50.95 -28.83 45.48
N GLU A 51 50.44 -28.52 46.67
CA GLU A 51 51.03 -27.65 47.67
C GLU A 51 52.42 -28.15 48.07
N ILE A 52 53.41 -27.26 47.99
CA ILE A 52 54.66 -27.35 48.75
C ILE A 52 54.83 -25.99 49.44
N ASP A 53 54.71 -26.01 50.77
CA ASP A 53 54.95 -24.88 51.65
C ASP A 53 56.46 -24.63 51.77
N ASP A 54 56.90 -23.38 51.51
CA ASP A 54 58.18 -22.90 52.01
C ASP A 54 58.06 -21.42 52.41
N GLU A 55 58.33 -21.15 53.69
CA GLU A 55 58.25 -19.83 54.29
C GLU A 55 59.44 -18.96 53.89
N GLY A 56 59.18 -17.71 53.47
CA GLY A 56 60.29 -16.77 53.24
C GLY A 56 59.93 -15.41 52.64
N VAL A 57 59.62 -14.46 53.53
CA VAL A 57 59.95 -13.02 53.45
C VAL A 57 59.76 -12.28 52.11
N GLY A 58 58.75 -11.41 52.09
CA GLY A 58 58.73 -10.26 51.17
C GLY A 58 57.32 -9.75 50.88
N HIS A 59 56.90 -8.70 51.60
CA HIS A 59 55.72 -7.90 51.23
C HIS A 59 55.96 -7.22 49.87
N ARG A 60 55.73 -7.94 48.77
CA ARG A 60 55.36 -7.32 47.49
C ARG A 60 53.86 -7.18 47.50
N SER A 61 53.38 -5.95 47.52
CA SER A 61 51.97 -5.62 47.29
C SER A 61 51.49 -6.33 46.03
N ARG A 62 50.77 -7.44 46.22
CA ARG A 62 50.11 -8.22 45.18
C ARG A 62 49.04 -7.32 44.59
N TRP A 63 49.33 -6.73 43.43
CA TRP A 63 48.31 -6.00 42.67
C TRP A 63 47.13 -6.95 42.45
N PRO A 64 45.89 -6.56 42.81
CA PRO A 64 44.74 -7.44 42.68
C PRO A 64 44.64 -7.87 41.22
N SER A 65 44.75 -9.18 40.99
CA SER A 65 44.86 -9.76 39.64
C SER A 65 43.52 -9.83 38.92
N SER A 66 42.48 -9.15 39.40
CA SER A 66 41.11 -9.28 38.91
C SER A 66 40.77 -8.36 37.72
N GLU A 67 41.57 -7.35 37.37
CA GLU A 67 41.10 -6.32 36.41
C GLU A 67 42.17 -5.85 35.41
N ARG A 68 42.84 -6.78 34.73
CA ARG A 68 43.67 -6.45 33.54
C ARG A 68 43.26 -7.25 32.30
N GLY A 69 41.96 -7.42 32.09
CA GLY A 69 41.44 -7.80 30.78
C GLY A 69 41.36 -6.55 29.89
N LEU A 70 41.92 -6.58 28.68
CA LEU A 70 41.57 -5.57 27.69
C LEU A 70 40.04 -5.60 27.49
N PRO A 71 39.36 -4.45 27.37
CA PRO A 71 37.92 -4.44 27.14
C PRO A 71 37.62 -5.15 25.82
N LEU A 72 36.82 -6.22 25.89
CA LEU A 72 36.32 -6.86 24.69
C LEU A 72 35.35 -5.89 23.97
N PRO A 73 35.31 -5.91 22.63
CA PRO A 73 34.32 -5.13 21.91
C PRO A 73 32.90 -5.57 22.32
N PRO A 74 31.93 -4.63 22.41
CA PRO A 74 30.59 -4.91 22.88
C PRO A 74 29.79 -5.82 21.95
N SER A 75 30.15 -5.88 20.66
CA SER A 75 29.45 -6.71 19.68
C SER A 75 30.41 -7.38 18.70
N PRO A 76 30.04 -8.55 18.14
CA PRO A 76 30.86 -9.24 17.14
C PRO A 76 30.98 -8.44 15.84
N ALA A 77 30.00 -7.58 15.54
CA ALA A 77 30.02 -6.70 14.39
C ALA A 77 30.78 -5.37 14.64
N PHE A 78 31.45 -5.21 15.78
CA PHE A 78 32.12 -3.96 16.18
C PHE A 78 33.09 -3.42 15.11
N TYR A 79 33.86 -4.29 14.47
CA TYR A 79 34.82 -3.88 13.42
C TYR A 79 34.19 -3.66 12.04
N THR A 80 32.86 -3.75 11.93
CA THR A 80 32.15 -3.40 10.70
C THR A 80 31.88 -1.90 10.61
N THR A 81 31.54 -1.43 9.41
CA THR A 81 31.18 -0.01 9.22
C THR A 81 29.88 0.39 9.92
N ARG A 82 29.03 -0.57 10.32
CA ARG A 82 27.68 -0.34 10.89
C ARG A 82 27.31 -1.46 11.86
N PRO A 83 27.87 -1.49 13.08
CA PRO A 83 27.70 -2.60 14.02
C PRO A 83 26.24 -2.87 14.37
N LEU A 84 25.49 -1.86 14.80
CA LEU A 84 24.08 -1.99 15.24
C LEU A 84 23.15 -2.59 14.18
N TYR A 85 23.39 -2.27 12.90
CA TYR A 85 22.64 -2.85 11.79
C TYR A 85 22.93 -4.35 11.62
N TYR A 86 24.19 -4.76 11.73
CA TYR A 86 24.54 -6.18 11.56
C TYR A 86 24.13 -7.00 12.77
N ASP A 87 24.22 -6.44 13.98
CA ASP A 87 23.76 -7.09 15.20
C ASP A 87 22.25 -7.36 15.14
N SER A 88 21.44 -6.35 14.78
CA SER A 88 20.00 -6.52 14.57
C SER A 88 19.66 -7.48 13.43
N LEU A 89 20.45 -7.48 12.34
CA LEU A 89 20.27 -8.42 11.25
C LEU A 89 20.54 -9.87 11.69
N VAL A 90 21.57 -10.10 12.49
CA VAL A 90 21.89 -11.42 13.06
C VAL A 90 20.79 -11.85 14.03
N GLN A 91 20.29 -10.95 14.87
CA GLN A 91 19.15 -11.23 15.75
C GLN A 91 17.90 -11.66 14.95
N LEU A 92 17.56 -10.95 13.87
CA LEU A 92 16.43 -11.32 13.00
C LEU A 92 16.65 -12.67 12.30
N GLN A 93 17.88 -12.96 11.84
CA GLN A 93 18.22 -14.26 11.25
C GLN A 93 18.13 -15.40 12.27
N ALA A 94 18.58 -15.17 13.51
CA ALA A 94 18.48 -16.13 14.61
C ALA A 94 17.02 -16.36 15.00
N ALA A 95 16.21 -15.31 15.13
CA ALA A 95 14.77 -15.43 15.38
C ALA A 95 14.09 -16.28 14.29
N LEU A 96 14.47 -16.06 13.02
CA LEU A 96 13.91 -16.79 11.88
C LEU A 96 14.34 -18.27 11.87
N SER A 97 15.59 -18.56 12.21
CA SER A 97 16.07 -19.95 12.28
C SER A 97 15.39 -20.71 13.44
N LEU A 98 15.23 -20.06 14.60
CA LEU A 98 14.51 -20.59 15.76
C LEU A 98 13.03 -20.83 15.43
N ALA A 99 12.34 -19.86 14.83
CA ALA A 99 10.95 -19.99 14.44
C ALA A 99 10.74 -21.15 13.45
N ARG A 100 11.61 -21.26 12.44
CA ARG A 100 11.57 -22.40 11.51
C ARG A 100 11.84 -23.73 12.20
N ARG A 101 12.75 -23.77 13.18
CA ARG A 101 13.04 -24.98 13.95
C ARG A 101 11.84 -25.40 14.79
N ALA A 102 11.19 -24.45 15.48
CA ALA A 102 9.98 -24.69 16.26
C ALA A 102 8.83 -25.22 15.38
N LEU A 103 8.59 -24.59 14.22
CA LEU A 103 7.57 -25.05 13.27
C LEU A 103 7.88 -26.43 12.68
N ARG A 104 9.15 -26.75 12.41
CA ARG A 104 9.56 -28.10 11.97
C ARG A 104 9.39 -29.15 13.06
N ALA A 105 9.67 -28.81 14.32
CA ALA A 105 9.46 -29.70 15.46
C ALA A 105 7.97 -30.07 15.62
N GLN A 106 7.06 -29.14 15.25
CA GLN A 106 5.62 -29.37 15.20
C GLN A 106 5.12 -29.94 13.85
N HIS A 107 6.02 -30.34 12.96
CA HIS A 107 5.71 -30.89 11.62
C HIS A 107 4.89 -29.96 10.70
N LEU A 108 4.92 -28.64 10.92
CA LEU A 108 4.18 -27.65 10.11
C LEU A 108 4.95 -27.19 8.86
N LEU A 109 6.26 -27.41 8.81
CA LEU A 109 7.12 -27.09 7.67
C LEU A 109 7.79 -28.36 7.12
N PRO A 110 7.95 -28.49 5.79
CA PRO A 110 7.63 -27.51 4.75
C PRO A 110 6.14 -27.52 4.34
N LEU A 111 5.55 -26.34 4.20
CA LEU A 111 4.16 -26.20 3.76
C LEU A 111 4.08 -26.18 2.23
N PRO A 112 3.17 -26.96 1.59
CA PRO A 112 3.03 -26.94 0.14
C PRO A 112 2.54 -25.56 -0.37
N PRO A 113 2.83 -25.20 -1.64
CA PRO A 113 2.57 -23.86 -2.16
C PRO A 113 1.08 -23.50 -2.21
N PHE A 114 0.18 -24.47 -2.35
CA PHE A 114 -1.27 -24.22 -2.31
C PHE A 114 -1.72 -23.80 -0.91
N ALA A 115 -1.22 -24.46 0.14
CA ALA A 115 -1.54 -24.13 1.52
C ALA A 115 -1.01 -22.74 1.90
N LEU A 116 0.18 -22.37 1.41
CA LEU A 116 0.72 -21.01 1.59
C LEU A 116 -0.17 -19.92 0.97
N ARG A 117 -0.86 -20.21 -0.14
CA ARG A 117 -1.80 -19.27 -0.79
C ARG A 117 -3.14 -19.19 -0.05
N ALA A 118 -3.54 -20.25 0.64
CA ALA A 118 -4.76 -20.29 1.44
C ALA A 118 -4.63 -19.55 2.77
N LEU A 119 -3.40 -19.30 3.25
CA LEU A 119 -3.16 -18.48 4.44
C LEU A 119 -3.81 -17.09 4.28
N PRO A 120 -4.44 -16.53 5.32
CA PRO A 120 -4.89 -15.15 5.31
C PRO A 120 -3.75 -14.21 4.88
N PRO A 121 -4.04 -13.21 4.02
CA PRO A 121 -3.01 -12.33 3.51
C PRO A 121 -2.41 -11.51 4.64
N ALA A 122 -1.08 -11.56 4.76
CA ALA A 122 -0.25 -10.66 5.53
C ALA A 122 -0.62 -9.18 5.24
N GLN A 123 -0.85 -8.39 6.28
CA GLN A 123 -1.04 -6.93 6.16
C GLN A 123 -0.14 -6.17 7.13
N PRO A 124 1.18 -6.40 7.13
CA PRO A 124 2.08 -5.71 8.03
C PRO A 124 2.26 -4.28 7.52
N ALA A 125 2.52 -3.37 8.45
CA ALA A 125 2.79 -1.98 8.12
C ALA A 125 4.24 -1.64 8.44
N TRP A 126 5.18 -2.30 7.76
CA TRP A 126 6.63 -2.13 7.99
C TRP A 126 7.06 -0.67 7.96
N ALA A 127 7.97 -0.32 8.86
CA ALA A 127 8.58 1.00 8.94
C ALA A 127 9.19 1.42 7.59
N ASN A 128 8.99 2.69 7.22
CA ASN A 128 9.62 3.27 6.03
C ASN A 128 11.15 3.23 6.19
N LYS A 129 11.89 3.33 5.08
CA LYS A 129 13.36 3.30 5.11
C LYS A 129 13.99 4.27 6.13
N SER A 130 13.44 5.47 6.27
CA SER A 130 13.88 6.46 7.26
C SER A 130 13.53 6.04 8.68
N GLU A 131 12.29 5.63 8.94
CA GLU A 131 11.82 5.16 10.25
C GLU A 131 12.59 3.91 10.70
N MET A 132 12.80 2.95 9.80
CA MET A 132 13.62 1.76 10.02
C MET A 132 15.07 2.12 10.34
N GLY A 133 15.61 3.17 9.72
CA GLY A 133 16.94 3.67 10.04
C GLY A 133 17.04 4.28 11.44
N LEU A 134 15.95 4.85 11.96
CA LEU A 134 15.87 5.31 13.35
C LEU A 134 15.77 4.13 14.32
N ILE A 135 14.93 3.14 14.01
CA ILE A 135 14.77 1.92 14.83
C ILE A 135 16.09 1.15 14.95
N LEU A 136 16.86 1.07 13.86
CA LEU A 136 18.14 0.37 13.80
C LEU A 136 19.35 1.26 14.13
N GLU A 137 19.10 2.54 14.48
CA GLU A 137 20.12 3.55 14.78
C GLU A 137 21.23 3.66 13.71
N ALA A 138 20.88 3.37 12.45
CA ALA A 138 21.84 3.30 11.35
C ALA A 138 21.23 3.86 10.05
N PRO A 139 21.97 4.71 9.30
CA PRO A 139 21.49 5.22 8.03
C PRO A 139 21.41 4.09 6.99
N LEU A 140 20.20 3.69 6.59
CA LEU A 140 20.03 2.55 5.69
C LEU A 140 20.26 2.94 4.22
N THR A 141 20.88 2.03 3.48
CA THR A 141 20.86 2.02 2.01
C THR A 141 19.64 1.24 1.52
N ALA A 142 19.16 1.47 0.29
CA ALA A 142 17.99 0.75 -0.23
C ALA A 142 18.16 -0.78 -0.23
N ARG A 143 19.39 -1.29 -0.51
CA ARG A 143 19.71 -2.73 -0.46
C ARG A 143 19.58 -3.30 0.94
N MET A 144 20.08 -2.59 1.95
CA MET A 144 20.01 -3.00 3.36
C MET A 144 18.57 -3.03 3.85
N TYR A 145 17.81 -1.97 3.56
CA TYR A 145 16.38 -1.94 3.87
C TYR A 145 15.63 -3.12 3.25
N LYS A 146 15.85 -3.42 1.97
CA LYS A 146 15.24 -4.58 1.30
C LYS A 146 15.60 -5.90 1.99
N ARG A 147 16.85 -6.04 2.46
CA ARG A 147 17.33 -7.25 3.16
C ARG A 147 16.65 -7.43 4.53
N VAL A 148 16.46 -6.34 5.28
CA VAL A 148 15.70 -6.39 6.55
C VAL A 148 14.24 -6.74 6.27
N VAL A 149 13.61 -6.06 5.31
CA VAL A 149 12.20 -6.32 4.96
C VAL A 149 11.98 -7.74 4.43
N SER A 150 12.94 -8.33 3.71
CA SER A 150 12.82 -9.74 3.30
C SER A 150 12.82 -10.69 4.50
N LEU A 151 13.68 -10.44 5.50
CA LEU A 151 13.71 -11.25 6.72
C LEU A 151 12.41 -11.08 7.53
N LEU A 152 11.92 -9.84 7.67
CA LEU A 152 10.65 -9.57 8.35
C LEU A 152 9.46 -10.28 7.67
N LYS A 153 9.42 -10.31 6.33
CA LYS A 153 8.40 -11.05 5.58
C LYS A 153 8.47 -12.56 5.81
N GLU A 154 9.67 -13.11 5.91
CA GLU A 154 9.85 -14.54 6.21
C GLU A 154 9.45 -14.88 7.65
N LEU A 155 9.73 -13.99 8.61
CA LEU A 155 9.27 -14.09 9.99
C LEU A 155 7.75 -14.03 10.09
N GLU A 156 7.12 -13.06 9.43
CA GLU A 156 5.65 -12.94 9.38
C GLU A 156 4.99 -14.16 8.72
N GLN A 157 5.63 -14.77 7.72
CA GLN A 157 5.13 -16.04 7.17
C GLN A 157 5.13 -17.14 8.24
N CYS A 158 6.15 -17.22 9.09
CA CYS A 158 6.20 -18.18 10.20
C CYS A 158 5.12 -17.86 11.25
N GLU A 159 4.94 -16.59 11.61
CA GLU A 159 3.89 -16.12 12.52
C GLU A 159 2.50 -16.53 12.02
N ARG A 160 2.20 -16.30 10.73
CA ARG A 160 0.90 -16.67 10.15
C ARG A 160 0.64 -18.17 10.19
N ILE A 161 1.67 -18.99 9.99
CA ILE A 161 1.56 -20.44 10.12
C ILE A 161 1.29 -20.81 11.58
N ALA A 162 2.01 -20.21 12.53
CA ALA A 162 1.83 -20.44 13.96
C ALA A 162 0.42 -20.08 14.44
N ARG A 163 -0.12 -18.92 14.01
CA ARG A 163 -1.48 -18.46 14.32
C ARG A 163 -2.55 -19.46 13.89
N ILE A 164 -2.42 -20.02 12.69
CA ILE A 164 -3.40 -21.01 12.19
C ILE A 164 -3.25 -22.35 12.86
N ALA A 165 -2.02 -22.76 13.17
CA ALA A 165 -1.74 -24.00 13.89
C ALA A 165 -2.10 -23.92 15.38
N GLY A 166 -2.39 -22.72 15.92
CA GLY A 166 -2.75 -22.51 17.32
C GLY A 166 -1.56 -22.56 18.28
N VAL A 167 -0.33 -22.35 17.79
CA VAL A 167 0.87 -22.29 18.63
C VAL A 167 1.04 -20.87 19.19
N SER A 168 0.33 -20.58 20.28
CA SER A 168 0.25 -19.24 20.89
C SER A 168 1.60 -18.66 21.30
N ASP A 169 2.47 -19.47 21.93
CA ASP A 169 3.73 -18.97 22.51
C ASP A 169 4.68 -18.45 21.41
N LEU A 170 4.73 -19.19 20.31
CA LEU A 170 5.52 -18.81 19.14
C LEU A 170 4.89 -17.60 18.44
N GLU A 171 3.57 -17.54 18.36
CA GLU A 171 2.87 -16.38 17.80
C GLU A 171 3.19 -15.11 18.61
N THR A 172 3.02 -15.12 19.93
CA THR A 172 3.27 -13.95 20.78
C THR A 172 4.72 -13.48 20.68
N ALA A 173 5.68 -14.39 20.75
CA ALA A 173 7.10 -14.04 20.61
C ALA A 173 7.41 -13.41 19.23
N LEU A 174 6.81 -13.92 18.16
CA LEU A 174 7.00 -13.37 16.82
C LEU A 174 6.28 -12.02 16.63
N THR A 175 5.10 -11.84 17.22
CA THR A 175 4.40 -10.55 17.18
C THR A 175 5.16 -9.47 17.93
N ASP A 176 5.82 -9.81 19.04
CA ASP A 176 6.63 -8.86 19.81
C ASP A 176 7.86 -8.41 19.01
N ILE A 177 8.55 -9.36 18.36
CA ILE A 177 9.72 -9.05 17.52
C ILE A 177 9.31 -8.21 16.31
N THR A 178 8.25 -8.61 15.59
CA THR A 178 7.81 -7.91 14.37
C THR A 178 7.18 -6.55 14.68
N GLY A 179 6.47 -6.42 15.80
CA GLY A 179 5.84 -5.17 16.26
C GLY A 179 6.84 -4.03 16.45
N ASN A 180 8.07 -4.33 16.85
CA ASN A 180 9.16 -3.35 16.99
C ASN A 180 9.55 -2.69 15.65
N PHE A 181 9.26 -3.34 14.51
CA PHE A 181 9.62 -2.88 13.18
C PHE A 181 8.42 -2.32 12.38
N GLU A 182 7.26 -2.20 13.00
CA GLU A 182 6.07 -1.62 12.38
C GLU A 182 6.01 -0.09 12.55
N SER A 183 5.51 0.60 11.52
CA SER A 183 5.24 2.03 11.58
C SER A 183 3.90 2.28 12.26
N LYS A 184 3.88 3.05 13.36
CA LYS A 184 2.64 3.52 14.00
C LYS A 184 1.71 4.23 13.01
N LYS A 185 2.27 5.07 12.13
CA LYS A 185 1.52 5.75 11.06
C LYS A 185 1.02 4.76 10.01
N GLY A 186 1.83 3.77 9.67
CA GLY A 186 1.47 2.70 8.75
C GLY A 186 0.29 1.86 9.26
N ILE A 187 0.28 1.51 10.54
CA ILE A 187 -0.80 0.77 11.21
C ILE A 187 -2.10 1.58 11.12
N GLN A 188 -2.07 2.85 11.53
CA GLN A 188 -3.24 3.74 11.44
C GLN A 188 -3.77 3.86 9.99
N ALA A 189 -2.86 4.00 9.01
CA ALA A 189 -3.22 4.07 7.61
C ALA A 189 -3.82 2.74 7.07
N ARG A 190 -3.34 1.60 7.57
CA ARG A 190 -3.90 0.28 7.26
C ARG A 190 -5.31 0.15 7.82
N ASP A 191 -5.50 0.44 9.10
CA ASP A 191 -6.77 0.22 9.79
C ASP A 191 -7.85 1.18 9.27
N THR A 192 -7.48 2.44 9.00
CA THR A 192 -8.38 3.40 8.32
C THR A 192 -8.79 2.91 6.93
N ARG A 193 -7.89 2.28 6.17
CA ARG A 193 -8.21 1.69 4.86
C ARG A 193 -9.12 0.46 4.97
N ILE A 194 -8.94 -0.39 5.98
CA ILE A 194 -9.81 -1.54 6.23
C ILE A 194 -11.22 -1.05 6.58
N ARG A 195 -11.33 -0.15 7.55
CA ARG A 195 -12.61 0.49 7.94
C ARG A 195 -13.26 1.22 6.78
N ALA A 196 -12.48 1.95 5.97
CA ALA A 196 -13.02 2.65 4.80
C ALA A 196 -13.57 1.68 3.74
N ARG A 197 -12.99 0.48 3.58
CA ARG A 197 -13.55 -0.56 2.68
C ARG A 197 -14.88 -1.08 3.21
N GLU A 198 -14.98 -1.32 4.51
CA GLU A 198 -16.23 -1.78 5.15
C GLU A 198 -17.34 -0.73 5.03
N VAL A 199 -17.05 0.53 5.35
CA VAL A 199 -18.01 1.65 5.27
C VAL A 199 -18.44 1.90 3.83
N LYS A 200 -17.52 1.79 2.87
CA LYS A 200 -17.83 2.02 1.45
C LYS A 200 -18.83 1.02 0.87
N ASN A 201 -18.95 -0.17 1.46
CA ASN A 201 -19.94 -1.16 1.05
C ASN A 201 -21.39 -0.74 1.41
N LYS A 202 -21.59 0.40 2.09
CA LYS A 202 -22.92 0.97 2.36
C LYS A 202 -22.92 2.44 1.93
N GLY A 203 -23.39 2.72 0.72
CA GLY A 203 -23.62 4.11 0.31
C GLY A 203 -24.69 4.77 1.19
N PRO A 204 -24.55 6.06 1.57
CA PRO A 204 -25.59 6.73 2.35
C PRO A 204 -26.83 6.90 1.48
N LEU A 205 -27.87 6.13 1.79
CA LEU A 205 -29.20 6.23 1.20
C LEU A 205 -30.06 7.14 2.09
N ASP A 206 -30.87 7.98 1.45
CA ASP A 206 -31.83 8.83 2.16
C ASP A 206 -32.97 7.99 2.76
N LYS A 207 -33.77 8.59 3.65
CA LYS A 207 -34.99 7.97 4.23
C LYS A 207 -35.95 7.38 3.17
N TYR A 208 -35.93 7.93 1.96
CA TYR A 208 -36.77 7.52 0.83
C TYR A 208 -36.11 6.47 -0.08
N GLY A 209 -34.97 5.89 0.31
CA GLY A 209 -34.21 4.97 -0.54
C GLY A 209 -33.60 5.64 -1.78
N ARG A 210 -33.37 6.96 -1.72
CA ARG A 210 -32.79 7.74 -2.82
C ARG A 210 -31.29 7.89 -2.59
N SER A 211 -30.50 7.77 -3.64
CA SER A 211 -29.08 8.12 -3.60
C SER A 211 -28.88 9.54 -4.13
N TYR A 212 -28.25 10.42 -3.35
CA TYR A 212 -27.85 11.75 -3.78
C TYR A 212 -26.38 11.77 -4.23
N THR A 213 -26.13 12.18 -5.48
CA THR A 213 -24.77 12.18 -6.05
C THR A 213 -24.46 13.43 -6.86
N VAL A 214 -23.15 13.70 -7.03
CA VAL A 214 -22.65 14.86 -7.77
C VAL A 214 -21.60 14.44 -8.78
N GLY A 215 -21.74 14.98 -9.98
CA GLY A 215 -20.80 14.83 -11.09
C GLY A 215 -20.40 16.19 -11.65
N ARG A 216 -19.15 16.28 -12.13
CA ARG A 216 -18.59 17.51 -12.71
C ARG A 216 -17.73 17.18 -13.92
N ARG A 217 -17.85 17.96 -14.99
CA ARG A 217 -17.00 17.87 -16.18
C ARG A 217 -16.83 19.25 -16.79
N LYS A 218 -15.59 19.67 -17.02
CA LYS A 218 -15.25 21.06 -17.40
C LYS A 218 -15.94 22.03 -16.42
N THR A 219 -16.78 22.92 -16.93
CA THR A 219 -17.57 23.89 -16.15
C THR A 219 -18.98 23.40 -15.81
N SER A 220 -19.40 22.23 -16.28
CA SER A 220 -20.72 21.65 -15.98
C SER A 220 -20.71 20.92 -14.65
N ALA A 221 -21.75 21.16 -13.85
CA ALA A 221 -22.03 20.45 -12.62
C ALA A 221 -23.45 19.83 -12.67
N ALA A 222 -23.55 18.58 -12.23
CA ALA A 222 -24.79 17.82 -12.17
C ALA A 222 -25.02 17.30 -10.75
N ARG A 223 -26.22 17.53 -10.22
CA ARG A 223 -26.75 16.91 -9.00
C ARG A 223 -27.77 15.86 -9.44
N VAL A 224 -27.63 14.64 -8.99
CA VAL A 224 -28.48 13.52 -9.45
C VAL A 224 -29.04 12.78 -8.25
N TRP A 225 -30.35 12.56 -8.29
CA TRP A 225 -31.08 11.68 -7.39
C TRP A 225 -31.47 10.42 -8.18
N MET A 226 -31.18 9.26 -7.62
CA MET A 226 -31.61 7.99 -8.18
C MET A 226 -32.43 7.21 -7.16
N ILE A 227 -33.52 6.61 -7.62
CA ILE A 227 -34.39 5.74 -6.82
C ILE A 227 -34.68 4.48 -7.63
N GLU A 228 -34.80 3.34 -6.96
CA GLU A 228 -35.22 2.10 -7.62
C GLU A 228 -36.65 2.22 -8.16
N VAL A 229 -36.89 1.65 -9.34
CA VAL A 229 -38.24 1.54 -9.87
C VAL A 229 -38.99 0.51 -9.03
N GLN A 230 -40.03 0.95 -8.32
CA GLN A 230 -40.93 0.05 -7.62
C GLN A 230 -41.55 -0.88 -8.66
N LYS A 231 -41.35 -2.20 -8.52
CA LYS A 231 -42.17 -3.16 -9.24
C LYS A 231 -43.62 -2.91 -8.82
N PRO A 232 -44.60 -2.90 -9.76
CA PRO A 232 -45.99 -2.79 -9.37
C PRO A 232 -46.25 -3.85 -8.29
N LYS A 233 -46.72 -3.41 -7.13
CA LYS A 233 -47.18 -4.33 -6.10
C LYS A 233 -48.37 -5.06 -6.71
N ASP A 234 -48.22 -6.32 -7.06
CA ASP A 234 -49.38 -7.18 -7.22
C ASP A 234 -50.14 -7.10 -5.88
N SER A 235 -51.35 -6.58 -5.91
CA SER A 235 -52.20 -6.38 -4.74
C SER A 235 -52.46 -7.70 -4.04
N PRO A 236 -52.22 -7.85 -2.72
CA PRO A 236 -52.84 -8.92 -1.96
C PRO A 236 -54.24 -8.43 -1.57
N THR A 237 -55.24 -8.90 -2.29
CA THR A 237 -56.54 -9.17 -1.66
C THR A 237 -56.79 -10.65 -1.87
N GLU A 238 -56.35 -11.44 -0.89
CA GLU A 238 -56.89 -12.77 -0.67
C GLU A 238 -58.41 -12.62 -0.57
N SER A 239 -59.11 -12.96 -1.65
CA SER A 239 -60.52 -13.32 -1.59
C SER A 239 -60.63 -14.73 -2.14
N THR A 240 -60.92 -15.61 -1.21
CA THR A 240 -61.35 -16.99 -1.42
C THR A 240 -62.53 -16.99 -2.41
N ALA A 241 -62.35 -17.55 -3.60
CA ALA A 241 -63.44 -18.24 -4.32
C ALA A 241 -62.91 -18.97 -5.56
N LYS A 242 -63.15 -20.28 -5.57
CA LYS A 242 -63.08 -21.15 -6.73
C LYS A 242 -64.18 -20.76 -7.72
N SER A 243 -63.87 -20.74 -9.01
CA SER A 243 -64.77 -21.24 -10.06
C SER A 243 -64.08 -21.26 -11.43
N THR A 244 -63.77 -22.49 -11.85
CA THR A 244 -63.81 -23.02 -13.22
C THR A 244 -64.12 -22.08 -14.38
N SER A 245 -63.15 -21.91 -15.28
CA SER A 245 -63.38 -21.97 -16.73
C SER A 245 -62.11 -22.47 -17.44
N ILE A 246 -62.22 -23.65 -18.02
CA ILE A 246 -61.26 -24.22 -18.97
C ILE A 246 -61.76 -23.75 -20.33
N LEU A 247 -61.04 -22.82 -20.98
CA LEU A 247 -61.19 -22.28 -22.36
C LEU A 247 -61.11 -20.74 -22.35
N ALA A 248 -59.92 -20.22 -22.07
CA ALA A 248 -59.55 -18.87 -22.50
C ALA A 248 -58.17 -18.96 -23.15
N SER A 249 -58.13 -18.65 -24.45
CA SER A 249 -56.92 -18.54 -25.26
C SER A 249 -55.87 -17.72 -24.52
N SER A 250 -54.73 -18.33 -24.24
CA SER A 250 -53.59 -17.76 -23.53
C SER A 250 -52.87 -16.72 -24.38
N THR A 251 -53.49 -15.56 -24.59
CA THR A 251 -52.74 -14.34 -24.90
C THR A 251 -52.14 -13.89 -23.58
N ALA A 252 -50.86 -14.20 -23.37
CA ALA A 252 -50.16 -13.89 -22.13
C ALA A 252 -50.35 -12.41 -21.78
N ASN A 253 -51.06 -12.12 -20.69
CA ASN A 253 -51.03 -10.81 -20.03
C ASN A 253 -49.62 -10.63 -19.45
N VAL A 254 -48.68 -10.22 -20.30
CA VAL A 254 -47.35 -9.78 -19.88
C VAL A 254 -47.56 -8.45 -19.15
N PRO A 255 -47.24 -8.35 -17.85
CA PRO A 255 -47.34 -7.07 -17.15
C PRO A 255 -46.49 -6.02 -17.88
N PRO A 256 -46.97 -4.77 -17.99
CA PRO A 256 -46.21 -3.72 -18.67
C PRO A 256 -44.83 -3.60 -18.02
N PRO A 257 -43.74 -3.48 -18.82
CA PRO A 257 -42.41 -3.39 -18.26
C PRO A 257 -42.31 -2.17 -17.32
N PRO A 258 -41.58 -2.29 -16.19
CA PRO A 258 -41.38 -1.17 -15.29
C PRO A 258 -40.79 0.01 -16.06
N THR A 259 -41.52 1.12 -16.13
CA THR A 259 -41.11 2.27 -16.92
C THR A 259 -40.08 3.08 -16.14
N SER A 260 -38.80 2.95 -16.48
CA SER A 260 -37.76 3.83 -15.95
C SER A 260 -37.85 5.20 -16.59
N THR A 261 -37.93 6.24 -15.76
CA THR A 261 -37.99 7.63 -16.20
C THR A 261 -36.65 8.32 -15.92
N VAL A 262 -36.10 8.98 -16.95
CA VAL A 262 -34.88 9.79 -16.84
C VAL A 262 -35.23 11.24 -17.16
N LEU A 263 -35.25 12.08 -16.13
CA LEU A 263 -35.60 13.49 -16.20
C LEU A 263 -34.36 14.35 -15.93
N ILE A 264 -34.16 15.34 -16.78
CA ILE A 264 -33.03 16.28 -16.73
C ILE A 264 -33.60 17.69 -16.71
N ASN A 265 -33.40 18.42 -15.62
CA ASN A 265 -34.03 19.72 -15.38
C ASN A 265 -35.56 19.68 -15.63
N SER A 266 -36.21 18.61 -15.16
CA SER A 266 -37.65 18.34 -15.33
C SER A 266 -38.12 18.08 -16.77
N VAL A 267 -37.19 17.87 -17.71
CA VAL A 267 -37.47 17.55 -19.12
C VAL A 267 -36.99 16.12 -19.42
N PRO A 268 -37.69 15.33 -20.26
CA PRO A 268 -37.22 13.98 -20.63
C PRO A 268 -35.89 14.03 -21.38
N ILE A 269 -35.09 12.97 -21.22
CA ILE A 269 -33.75 12.83 -21.83
C ILE A 269 -33.74 13.02 -23.35
N SER A 270 -34.80 12.59 -24.05
CA SER A 270 -34.94 12.71 -25.50
C SER A 270 -35.01 14.17 -25.95
N THR A 271 -35.82 14.96 -25.25
CA THR A 271 -36.02 16.39 -25.55
C THR A 271 -34.83 17.23 -25.11
N TYR A 272 -34.23 16.93 -23.95
CA TYR A 272 -33.09 17.71 -23.43
C TYR A 272 -31.81 17.53 -24.25
N PHE A 273 -31.49 16.29 -24.63
CA PHE A 273 -30.33 15.97 -25.46
C PHE A 273 -30.76 15.62 -26.88
N PRO A 274 -30.61 16.51 -27.87
CA PRO A 274 -31.00 16.19 -29.25
C PRO A 274 -30.09 15.12 -29.86
N LEU A 275 -28.79 15.14 -29.52
CA LEU A 275 -27.80 14.23 -30.08
C LEU A 275 -27.84 12.86 -29.37
N PRO A 276 -28.00 11.73 -30.10
CA PRO A 276 -28.09 10.40 -29.49
C PRO A 276 -26.81 10.00 -28.74
N ALA A 277 -25.64 10.48 -29.19
CA ALA A 277 -24.37 10.22 -28.51
C ALA A 277 -24.31 10.79 -27.08
N ASP A 278 -25.00 11.90 -26.81
CA ASP A 278 -25.09 12.46 -25.46
C ASP A 278 -26.06 11.67 -24.58
N ARG A 279 -27.17 11.17 -25.16
CA ARG A 279 -28.09 10.24 -24.48
C ARG A 279 -27.40 8.95 -24.08
N GLU A 280 -26.65 8.35 -25.00
CA GLU A 280 -25.89 7.13 -24.74
C GLU A 280 -24.86 7.35 -23.63
N ARG A 281 -24.18 8.51 -23.59
CA ARG A 281 -23.21 8.83 -22.53
C ARG A 281 -23.85 8.82 -21.15
N VAL A 282 -25.06 9.35 -21.01
CA VAL A 282 -25.82 9.37 -19.74
C VAL A 282 -26.25 7.96 -19.33
N LEU A 283 -26.69 7.14 -20.28
CA LEU A 283 -27.18 5.78 -20.03
C LEU A 283 -26.07 4.73 -19.91
N ARG A 284 -24.87 5.02 -20.41
CA ARG A 284 -23.70 4.11 -20.40
C ARG A 284 -23.42 3.45 -19.04
N PRO A 285 -23.42 4.13 -17.88
CA PRO A 285 -23.24 3.46 -16.59
C PRO A 285 -24.29 2.39 -16.34
N LEU A 286 -25.56 2.66 -16.62
CA LEU A 286 -26.66 1.70 -16.44
C LEU A 286 -26.57 0.54 -17.43
N LYS A 287 -26.21 0.83 -18.68
CA LYS A 287 -26.02 -0.18 -19.73
C LYS A 287 -24.90 -1.16 -19.39
N LEU A 288 -23.76 -0.68 -18.90
CA LEU A 288 -22.62 -1.52 -18.55
C LEU A 288 -22.87 -2.41 -17.34
N THR A 289 -23.71 -1.96 -16.40
CA THR A 289 -24.04 -2.73 -15.20
C THR A 289 -25.26 -3.64 -15.38
N GLY A 290 -25.90 -3.63 -16.56
CA GLY A 290 -27.15 -4.36 -16.80
C GLY A 290 -28.34 -3.82 -16.01
N GLN A 291 -28.29 -2.55 -15.56
CA GLN A 291 -29.29 -1.90 -14.72
C GLN A 291 -30.16 -0.90 -15.50
N LEU A 292 -30.30 -1.11 -16.81
CA LEU A 292 -31.25 -0.34 -17.62
C LEU A 292 -32.68 -0.72 -17.19
N GLY A 293 -33.53 0.26 -16.92
CA GLY A 293 -34.88 0.01 -16.42
C GLY A 293 -35.00 -0.09 -14.89
N ALA A 294 -33.91 -0.30 -14.17
CA ALA A 294 -33.94 -0.56 -12.73
C ALA A 294 -34.09 0.72 -11.87
N PHE A 295 -33.66 1.88 -12.38
CA PHE A 295 -33.65 3.13 -11.62
C PHE A 295 -34.40 4.26 -12.34
N ASN A 296 -35.15 5.03 -11.58
CA ASN A 296 -35.61 6.37 -11.97
C ASN A 296 -34.52 7.38 -11.64
N VAL A 297 -34.20 8.25 -12.60
CA VAL A 297 -33.11 9.22 -12.49
C VAL A 297 -33.65 10.63 -12.65
N PHE A 298 -33.42 11.46 -11.62
CA PHE A 298 -33.71 12.88 -11.67
C PHE A 298 -32.41 13.68 -11.57
N ALA A 299 -32.08 14.44 -12.61
CA ALA A 299 -30.83 15.19 -12.69
C ALA A 299 -31.11 16.70 -12.79
N LEU A 300 -30.42 17.49 -11.96
CA LEU A 300 -30.35 18.94 -12.08
C LEU A 300 -28.95 19.34 -12.55
N VAL A 301 -28.89 20.06 -13.66
CA VAL A 301 -27.62 20.38 -14.33
C VAL A 301 -27.51 21.86 -14.59
N ARG A 302 -26.33 22.41 -14.30
CA ARG A 302 -26.01 23.84 -14.49
C ARG A 302 -24.62 23.99 -15.11
N GLY A 303 -24.47 25.01 -15.97
CA GLY A 303 -23.19 25.42 -16.55
C GLY A 303 -22.66 24.54 -17.69
N GLY A 304 -21.64 25.05 -18.38
CA GLY A 304 -20.99 24.43 -19.52
C GLY A 304 -21.92 24.16 -20.70
N GLY A 305 -21.51 23.27 -21.61
CA GLY A 305 -22.30 22.90 -22.80
C GLY A 305 -22.81 21.46 -22.75
N VAL A 306 -23.64 21.09 -23.74
CA VAL A 306 -24.38 19.82 -23.83
C VAL A 306 -23.51 18.58 -23.57
N SER A 307 -22.34 18.49 -24.22
CA SER A 307 -21.40 17.36 -24.03
C SER A 307 -20.71 17.35 -22.65
N GLY A 308 -20.51 18.53 -22.06
CA GLY A 308 -19.99 18.67 -20.70
C GLY A 308 -21.02 18.18 -19.68
N GLN A 309 -22.27 18.59 -19.88
CA GLN A 309 -23.42 18.23 -19.06
C GLN A 309 -23.69 16.72 -19.11
N SER A 310 -23.77 16.11 -20.29
CA SER A 310 -23.98 14.65 -20.43
C SER A 310 -22.90 13.83 -19.72
N GLY A 311 -21.63 14.28 -19.80
CA GLY A 311 -20.53 13.64 -19.09
C GLY A 311 -20.54 13.87 -17.57
N ALA A 312 -21.02 15.02 -17.10
CA ALA A 312 -21.20 15.28 -15.68
C ALA A 312 -22.30 14.40 -15.07
N ILE A 313 -23.44 14.25 -15.78
CA ILE A 313 -24.53 13.36 -15.38
C ILE A 313 -24.05 11.91 -15.36
N ALA A 314 -23.34 11.45 -16.39
CA ALA A 314 -22.83 10.08 -16.45
C ALA A 314 -21.96 9.70 -15.24
N LEU A 315 -21.09 10.61 -14.78
CA LEU A 315 -20.30 10.41 -13.56
C LEU A 315 -21.16 10.34 -12.30
N ALA A 316 -22.21 11.16 -12.22
CA ALA A 316 -23.12 11.16 -11.08
C ALA A 316 -23.96 9.87 -11.04
N VAL A 317 -24.54 9.47 -12.17
CA VAL A 317 -25.29 8.20 -12.31
C VAL A 317 -24.42 7.00 -11.96
N ALA A 318 -23.16 6.95 -12.44
CA ALA A 318 -22.22 5.88 -12.07
C ALA A 318 -21.99 5.80 -10.56
N LYS A 319 -21.87 6.95 -9.87
CA LYS A 319 -21.76 6.98 -8.41
C LYS A 319 -23.05 6.55 -7.72
N GLY A 320 -24.20 6.90 -8.28
CA GLY A 320 -25.51 6.50 -7.75
C GLY A 320 -25.69 4.99 -7.82
N CYS A 321 -25.32 4.35 -8.94
CA CYS A 321 -25.31 2.89 -9.06
C CYS A 321 -24.47 2.23 -7.97
N VAL A 322 -23.30 2.79 -7.65
CA VAL A 322 -22.41 2.26 -6.59
C VAL A 322 -22.98 2.50 -5.19
N ALA A 323 -23.75 3.58 -4.99
CA ALA A 323 -24.41 3.85 -3.71
C ALA A 323 -25.51 2.81 -3.41
N HIS A 324 -26.24 2.36 -4.43
CA HIS A 324 -27.24 1.28 -4.33
C HIS A 324 -26.59 -0.10 -4.27
N ILE A 325 -25.66 -0.39 -5.20
CA ILE A 325 -25.03 -1.70 -5.34
C ILE A 325 -23.49 -1.51 -5.36
N PRO A 326 -22.80 -1.66 -4.22
CA PRO A 326 -21.35 -1.40 -4.11
C PRO A 326 -20.50 -2.34 -4.96
N GLU A 327 -21.01 -3.54 -5.28
CA GLU A 327 -20.34 -4.55 -6.09
C GLU A 327 -20.10 -4.13 -7.55
N LEU A 328 -20.86 -3.13 -8.04
CA LEU A 328 -20.71 -2.59 -9.40
C LEU A 328 -19.49 -1.67 -9.54
N GLU A 329 -18.88 -1.26 -8.42
CA GLU A 329 -17.74 -0.35 -8.41
C GLU A 329 -16.55 -0.81 -9.27
N PRO A 330 -16.03 -2.06 -9.16
CA PRO A 330 -14.91 -2.53 -9.98
C PRO A 330 -15.22 -2.47 -11.49
N ILE A 331 -16.44 -2.80 -11.90
CA ILE A 331 -16.88 -2.76 -13.31
C ILE A 331 -16.85 -1.31 -13.82
N LEU A 332 -17.46 -0.38 -13.08
CA LEU A 332 -17.53 1.04 -13.45
C LEU A 332 -16.17 1.74 -13.39
N LYS A 333 -15.29 1.33 -12.47
CA LYS A 333 -13.89 1.78 -12.41
C LYS A 333 -13.09 1.31 -13.62
N LYS A 334 -13.20 0.02 -14.00
CA LYS A 334 -12.56 -0.54 -15.19
C LYS A 334 -13.01 0.20 -16.46
N ALA A 335 -14.30 0.55 -16.53
CA ALA A 335 -14.88 1.38 -17.59
C ALA A 335 -14.54 2.88 -17.53
N LYS A 336 -13.75 3.33 -16.54
CA LYS A 336 -13.35 4.74 -16.30
C LYS A 336 -14.52 5.71 -16.09
N LEU A 337 -15.68 5.23 -15.65
CA LEU A 337 -16.88 6.06 -15.42
C LEU A 337 -16.92 6.71 -14.04
N MET A 338 -16.18 6.16 -13.06
CA MET A 338 -16.12 6.72 -11.70
C MET A 338 -15.03 7.78 -11.51
N ARG A 339 -14.07 7.87 -12.44
CA ARG A 339 -13.01 8.87 -12.39
C ARG A 339 -13.51 10.17 -12.98
N ARG A 340 -13.40 11.27 -12.22
CA ARG A 340 -13.64 12.61 -12.75
C ARG A 340 -12.65 12.91 -13.89
N ASP A 341 -13.16 13.33 -15.04
CA ASP A 341 -12.35 13.81 -16.17
C ASP A 341 -11.63 15.12 -15.75
N PRO A 342 -10.28 15.11 -15.65
CA PRO A 342 -9.53 16.28 -15.20
C PRO A 342 -9.32 17.31 -16.31
N ARG A 343 -9.67 16.99 -17.57
CA ARG A 343 -9.42 17.89 -18.71
C ARG A 343 -10.19 19.21 -18.55
N MET A 344 -9.44 20.31 -18.59
CA MET A 344 -9.97 21.67 -18.50
C MET A 344 -9.43 22.51 -19.66
N VAL A 345 -10.14 23.58 -20.01
CA VAL A 345 -9.65 24.56 -20.98
C VAL A 345 -8.43 25.26 -20.40
N GLU A 346 -7.30 25.15 -21.08
CA GLU A 346 -6.10 25.89 -20.72
C GLU A 346 -6.30 27.39 -20.96
N ARG A 347 -5.76 28.23 -20.07
CA ARG A 347 -5.77 29.68 -20.26
C ARG A 347 -4.92 30.09 -21.48
N LYS A 348 -5.23 31.25 -22.06
CA LYS A 348 -4.33 31.91 -23.03
C LYS A 348 -3.03 32.31 -22.33
N LYS A 349 -1.89 32.09 -23.00
CA LYS A 349 -0.57 32.55 -22.54
C LYS A 349 -0.19 33.82 -23.30
N THR A 350 0.58 34.70 -22.68
CA THR A 350 1.11 35.91 -23.33
C THR A 350 2.01 35.53 -24.49
N GLY A 351 2.01 36.33 -25.56
CA GLY A 351 2.76 36.04 -26.80
C GLY A 351 2.20 34.90 -27.67
N LEU A 352 1.10 34.25 -27.26
CA LEU A 352 0.41 33.21 -28.04
C LEU A 352 -0.97 33.68 -28.51
N ALA A 353 -1.39 33.21 -29.69
CA ALA A 353 -2.71 33.46 -30.24
C ALA A 353 -3.81 32.73 -29.46
N LYS A 354 -3.53 31.50 -28.99
CA LYS A 354 -4.41 30.69 -28.11
C LYS A 354 -3.59 30.08 -26.96
N ALA A 355 -4.10 29.06 -26.28
CA ALA A 355 -3.36 28.38 -25.20
C ALA A 355 -1.99 27.84 -25.64
N ARG A 356 -1.89 27.32 -26.87
CA ARG A 356 -0.66 26.75 -27.46
C ARG A 356 -0.33 27.27 -28.87
N LYS A 357 -1.31 27.82 -29.60
CA LYS A 357 -1.10 28.33 -30.97
C LYS A 357 -0.20 29.57 -30.91
N GLN A 358 1.00 29.46 -31.48
CA GLN A 358 1.90 30.59 -31.70
C GLN A 358 1.45 31.42 -32.90
N TYR A 359 1.86 32.68 -32.95
CA TYR A 359 1.81 33.47 -34.18
C TYR A 359 2.84 32.94 -35.18
N ALA A 360 2.70 33.28 -36.46
CA ALA A 360 3.65 32.85 -37.48
C ALA A 360 5.06 33.37 -37.13
N TRP A 361 6.04 32.46 -37.12
CA TRP A 361 7.44 32.79 -36.88
C TRP A 361 8.15 33.04 -38.20
N VAL A 362 8.90 34.15 -38.30
CA VAL A 362 9.63 34.55 -39.51
C VAL A 362 11.13 34.41 -39.24
N LYS A 363 11.83 33.57 -40.03
CA LYS A 363 13.23 33.15 -39.77
C LYS A 363 14.30 34.19 -40.15
N ARG A 364 14.09 34.90 -41.26
CA ARG A 364 15.00 35.83 -41.99
C ARG A 364 16.49 35.53 -41.93
#